data_AF-A0A849ZU48-F1
#
_entry.id   AF-A0A849ZU48-F1
#
_cell.length_a   1.000
_cell.length_b   1.000
_cell.length_c   1.000
_cell.angle_alpha   90.00
_cell.angle_beta   90.00
_cell.angle_gamma   90.00
#
_symmetry.space_group_name_H-M   'P 1'
#
loop_
_entity.id
_entity.type
_entity.pdbx_description
1 polymer ?
#
loop_
_entity_poly.entity_id
_entity_poly.type
_entity_poly.pdbx_seq_one_letter_code
_entity_poly.pdbx_strand_id
1 'polypeptide(L)'
;MAETAPAPKPQRLISLDAFRGMTIAGMLLVNNPGDWGHIYWPLAHAHWNGWTFTDLIFPFFLFIMGVAMVFSFAKRLDAGENRAHLFGHVVRRAFTLILLGYIGAAGFFLPPPTVTDPVTQASTTLGFWASWSAVGTGGIVLRLGFILASLALVVLLAGSKRPAAWAVLLV
;
A
#
# COMPACT_ATOMS: atom_id res chain seq x y z
N MET A 1 -33.22 23.84 33.90
CA MET A 1 -32.93 22.97 32.73
C MET A 1 -31.45 23.17 32.42
N ALA A 2 -30.62 22.16 32.67
CA ALA A 2 -29.18 22.27 32.41
C ALA A 2 -28.94 22.05 30.90
N GLU A 3 -28.45 23.08 30.22
CA GLU A 3 -28.11 23.02 28.81
C GLU A 3 -26.82 22.21 28.64
N THR A 4 -26.93 20.98 28.13
CA THR A 4 -25.78 20.15 27.77
C THR A 4 -25.06 20.79 26.58
N ALA A 5 -23.92 21.42 26.84
CA ALA A 5 -23.05 21.97 25.80
C ALA A 5 -22.69 20.89 24.77
N PRO A 6 -22.70 21.21 23.46
CA PRO A 6 -22.40 20.23 22.43
C PRO A 6 -20.95 19.75 22.52
N ALA A 7 -20.74 18.44 22.44
CA ALA A 7 -19.41 17.84 22.46
C ALA A 7 -18.53 18.44 21.35
N PRO A 8 -17.25 18.76 21.64
CA PRO A 8 -16.37 19.41 20.68
C PRO A 8 -16.18 18.53 19.44
N LYS A 9 -16.45 19.10 18.26
CA LYS A 9 -16.28 18.39 17.00
C LYS A 9 -14.80 18.09 16.77
N PRO A 10 -14.45 16.88 16.31
CA PRO A 10 -13.07 16.54 16.04
C PRO A 10 -12.48 17.46 14.95
N GLN A 11 -11.49 18.26 15.32
CA GLN A 11 -10.83 19.19 14.40
C GLN A 11 -9.89 18.42 13.46
N ARG A 12 -10.09 18.60 12.15
CA ARG A 12 -9.19 18.05 11.13
C ARG A 12 -7.96 18.93 11.00
N LEU A 13 -6.78 18.33 10.92
CA LEU A 13 -5.52 19.04 10.71
C LEU A 13 -5.35 19.34 9.22
N ILE A 14 -5.79 20.53 8.80
CA ILE A 14 -5.78 20.96 7.40
C ILE A 14 -4.35 21.03 6.84
N SER A 15 -3.38 21.51 7.63
CA SER A 15 -1.97 21.56 7.24
C SER A 15 -1.40 20.18 6.90
N LEU A 16 -1.81 19.15 7.64
CA LEU A 16 -1.37 17.77 7.44
C LEU A 16 -1.96 17.18 6.15
N ASP A 17 -3.25 17.42 5.91
CA ASP A 17 -3.91 16.99 4.67
C ASP A 17 -3.33 17.73 3.43
N ALA A 18 -3.02 19.02 3.56
CA ALA A 18 -2.41 19.82 2.50
C ALA A 18 -0.97 19.36 2.16
N PHE A 19 -0.14 19.12 3.17
CA PHE A 19 1.23 18.63 2.96
C PHE A 19 1.24 17.23 2.33
N ARG A 20 0.35 16.34 2.77
CA ARG A 20 0.15 15.02 2.15
C ARG A 20 -0.27 15.12 0.68
N GLY A 21 -1.15 16.06 0.36
CA GLY A 21 -1.55 16.33 -1.03
C GLY A 21 -0.38 16.82 -1.88
N MET A 22 0.43 17.72 -1.33
CA MET A 22 1.61 18.27 -2.02
C MET A 22 2.65 17.20 -2.34
N THR A 23 2.92 16.26 -1.43
CA THR A 23 3.87 15.15 -1.70
C THR A 23 3.37 14.19 -2.77
N ILE A 24 2.05 13.91 -2.82
CA ILE A 24 1.44 13.11 -3.89
C ILE A 24 1.49 13.85 -5.23
N ALA A 25 1.18 15.15 -5.26
CA ALA A 25 1.30 15.96 -6.46
C ALA A 25 2.75 16.02 -6.97
N GLY A 26 3.71 16.13 -6.04
CA GLY A 26 5.14 16.02 -6.34
C GLY A 26 5.49 14.67 -6.97
N MET A 27 5.03 13.55 -6.39
CA MET A 27 5.24 12.22 -6.98
C MET A 27 4.69 12.11 -8.40
N LEU A 28 3.49 12.66 -8.65
CA LEU A 28 2.91 12.64 -9.99
C LEU A 28 3.74 13.44 -10.99
N LEU A 29 4.20 14.62 -10.58
CA LEU A 29 5.00 15.53 -11.40
C LEU A 29 6.34 14.88 -11.81
N VAL A 30 7.04 14.24 -10.87
CA VAL A 30 8.37 13.66 -11.15
C VAL A 30 8.29 12.35 -11.93
N ASN A 31 7.19 11.61 -11.83
CA ASN A 31 6.97 10.40 -12.63
C ASN A 31 6.49 10.70 -14.05
N ASN A 32 6.03 11.93 -14.32
CA ASN A 32 5.53 12.34 -15.63
C ASN A 32 6.20 13.65 -16.07
N PRO A 33 7.52 13.63 -16.38
CA PRO A 33 8.23 14.83 -16.82
C PRO A 33 7.81 15.32 -18.22
N GLY A 34 6.92 14.61 -18.91
CA GLY A 34 6.47 14.90 -20.26
C GLY A 34 7.46 14.39 -21.30
N ASP A 35 8.59 15.09 -21.47
CA ASP A 35 9.67 14.70 -22.38
C ASP A 35 10.90 14.23 -21.58
N TRP A 36 11.23 12.95 -21.72
CA TRP A 36 12.41 12.34 -21.08
C TRP A 36 13.73 12.83 -21.69
N GLY A 37 13.70 13.47 -22.87
CA GLY A 37 14.85 14.12 -23.50
C GLY A 37 15.17 15.52 -22.96
N HIS A 38 14.20 16.21 -22.35
CA HIS A 38 14.33 17.57 -21.84
C HIS A 38 13.72 17.71 -20.43
N ILE A 39 14.29 16.99 -19.47
CA ILE A 39 13.84 17.05 -18.08
C ILE A 39 14.39 18.34 -17.44
N TYR A 40 13.51 19.14 -16.86
CA TYR A 40 13.92 20.32 -16.08
C TYR A 40 14.80 19.85 -14.90
N TRP A 41 15.99 20.44 -14.77
CA TRP A 41 17.06 19.95 -13.90
C TRP A 41 16.65 19.59 -12.45
N PRO A 42 15.71 20.30 -11.76
CA PRO A 42 15.30 19.96 -10.40
C PRO A 42 14.42 18.70 -10.31
N LEU A 43 13.82 18.26 -11.43
CA LEU A 43 13.02 17.04 -11.52
C LEU A 43 13.84 15.84 -11.99
N ALA A 44 15.08 16.05 -12.41
CA ALA A 44 16.00 14.96 -12.70
C ALA A 44 16.53 14.37 -11.38
N HIS A 45 16.78 13.07 -11.35
CA HIS A 45 17.46 12.45 -10.22
C HIS A 45 18.94 12.80 -10.26
N ALA A 46 19.56 13.01 -9.09
CA ALA A 46 21.00 13.14 -9.01
C ALA A 46 21.67 11.84 -9.47
N HIS A 47 22.76 11.93 -10.23
CA HIS A 47 23.48 10.75 -10.73
C HIS A 47 24.16 9.93 -9.63
N TRP A 48 24.66 10.57 -8.56
CA TRP A 48 25.33 9.87 -7.46
C TRP A 48 25.47 10.73 -6.19
N ASN A 49 26.22 11.84 -6.28
CA ASN A 49 26.39 12.81 -5.21
C ASN A 49 25.70 14.11 -5.63
N GLY A 50 24.51 14.35 -5.11
CA GLY A 50 23.72 15.54 -5.38
C GLY A 50 22.47 15.57 -4.51
N TRP A 51 21.80 16.71 -4.52
CA TRP A 51 20.53 16.89 -3.84
C TRP A 51 19.55 17.55 -4.81
N THR A 52 18.59 16.77 -5.32
CA THR A 52 17.52 17.32 -6.16
C THR A 52 16.19 17.25 -5.43
N PHE A 53 15.25 18.09 -5.87
CA PHE A 53 13.92 18.16 -5.26
C PHE A 53 13.19 16.81 -5.37
N THR A 54 13.41 16.09 -6.47
CA THR A 54 12.89 14.74 -6.77
C THR A 54 13.18 13.74 -5.65
N ASP A 55 14.42 13.72 -5.15
CA ASP A 55 14.89 12.74 -4.17
C ASP A 55 14.25 12.91 -2.78
N LEU A 56 13.77 14.12 -2.47
CA LEU A 56 13.14 14.46 -1.19
C LEU A 56 11.67 14.08 -1.09
N ILE A 57 10.99 13.94 -2.23
CA ILE A 57 9.54 13.73 -2.25
C ILE A 57 9.18 12.42 -1.54
N PHE A 58 9.96 11.36 -1.79
CA PHE A 58 9.72 10.05 -1.19
C PHE A 58 9.93 10.05 0.35
N PRO A 59 11.07 10.53 0.89
CA PRO A 59 11.25 10.70 2.33
C PRO A 59 10.15 11.54 2.98
N PHE A 60 9.76 12.69 2.40
CA PHE A 60 8.70 13.54 2.95
C PHE A 60 7.33 12.87 2.92
N PHE A 61 7.04 12.08 1.88
CA PHE A 61 5.82 11.29 1.80
C PHE A 61 5.75 10.25 2.92
N LEU A 62 6.81 9.47 3.16
CA LEU A 62 6.85 8.48 4.24
C LEU A 62 6.71 9.14 5.61
N PHE A 63 7.40 10.26 5.83
CA PHE A 63 7.34 11.02 7.07
C PHE A 63 5.91 11.50 7.36
N ILE A 64 5.26 12.19 6.40
CA ILE A 64 3.92 12.74 6.64
C ILE A 64 2.87 11.63 6.79
N MET A 65 2.99 10.53 6.05
CA MET A 65 2.09 9.38 6.19
C MET A 65 2.24 8.73 7.57
N GLY A 66 3.46 8.60 8.07
CA GLY A 66 3.74 8.12 9.43
C GLY A 66 3.07 8.99 10.49
N VAL A 67 3.32 10.31 10.43
CA VAL A 67 2.72 11.28 11.36
C VAL A 67 1.18 11.25 11.31
N ALA A 68 0.61 11.16 10.11
CA ALA A 68 -0.85 11.07 9.94
C ALA A 68 -1.46 9.80 10.52
N MET A 69 -0.77 8.65 10.41
CA MET A 69 -1.22 7.41 11.04
C MET A 69 -1.22 7.49 12.56
N VAL A 70 -0.17 8.07 13.17
CA VAL A 70 -0.08 8.24 14.63
C VAL A 70 -1.24 9.08 15.15
N PHE A 71 -1.49 10.26 14.56
CA PHE A 71 -2.61 11.11 14.96
C PHE A 71 -3.97 10.44 14.72
N SER A 72 -4.12 9.69 13.63
CA SER A 72 -5.35 8.96 13.35
C SER A 72 -5.62 7.84 14.35
N PHE A 73 -4.59 7.13 14.82
CA PHE A 73 -4.75 6.05 15.79
C PHE A 73 -4.91 6.57 17.21
N ALA A 74 -4.13 7.60 17.61
CA ALA A 74 -4.28 8.24 18.91
C ALA A 74 -5.72 8.67 19.15
N LYS A 75 -6.31 9.38 18.18
CA LYS A 75 -7.70 9.83 18.25
C LYS A 75 -8.73 8.69 18.38
N ARG A 76 -8.49 7.54 17.74
CA ARG A 76 -9.40 6.37 17.81
C ARG A 76 -9.25 5.62 19.13
N LEU A 77 -8.02 5.55 19.65
CA LEU A 77 -7.75 5.00 20.98
C LEU A 77 -8.36 5.86 22.08
N ASP A 78 -8.26 7.19 21.97
CA ASP A 78 -8.89 8.14 22.89
C ASP A 78 -10.42 8.05 22.86
N ALA A 79 -11.00 7.64 21.73
CA ALA A 79 -12.42 7.37 21.57
C ALA A 79 -12.85 5.98 22.11
N GLY A 80 -11.94 5.23 22.77
CA GLY A 80 -12.22 3.93 23.37
C GLY A 80 -12.18 2.75 22.41
N GLU A 81 -11.64 2.93 21.20
CA GLU A 81 -11.59 1.84 20.22
C GLU A 81 -10.52 0.79 20.58
N ASN A 82 -10.86 -0.49 20.43
CA ASN A 82 -9.96 -1.59 20.76
C ASN A 82 -8.76 -1.67 19.78
N ARG A 83 -7.55 -1.81 20.30
CA ARG A 83 -6.31 -2.00 19.53
C ARG A 83 -6.39 -3.15 18.51
N ALA A 84 -7.06 -4.26 18.86
CA ALA A 84 -7.26 -5.39 17.96
C ALA A 84 -8.13 -5.01 16.75
N HIS A 85 -9.14 -4.17 16.97
CA HIS A 85 -10.01 -3.68 15.90
C HIS A 85 -9.28 -2.70 14.97
N LEU A 86 -8.43 -1.83 15.53
CA LEU A 86 -7.54 -0.95 14.76
C LEU A 86 -6.57 -1.74 13.89
N PHE A 87 -5.94 -2.78 14.45
CA PHE A 87 -5.03 -3.65 13.71
C PHE A 87 -5.76 -4.37 12.56
N GLY A 88 -6.92 -4.97 12.83
CA GLY A 88 -7.74 -5.62 11.81
C GLY A 88 -8.15 -4.66 10.67
N HIS A 89 -8.44 -3.39 11.01
CA HIS A 89 -8.72 -2.36 10.01
C HIS A 89 -7.52 -2.08 9.10
N VAL A 90 -6.31 -1.97 9.65
CA VAL A 90 -5.07 -1.76 8.88
C VAL A 90 -4.78 -2.96 7.98
N VAL A 91 -4.87 -4.18 8.52
CA VAL A 91 -4.66 -5.42 7.76
C VAL A 91 -5.66 -5.53 6.62
N ARG A 92 -6.95 -5.26 6.87
CA ARG A 92 -7.97 -5.28 5.80
C ARG A 92 -7.64 -4.29 4.70
N ARG A 93 -7.22 -3.06 5.05
CA ARG A 93 -6.84 -2.05 4.06
C ARG A 93 -5.62 -2.49 3.24
N ALA A 94 -4.58 -3.00 3.90
CA ALA A 94 -3.40 -3.51 3.23
C ALA A 94 -3.76 -4.66 2.27
N PHE A 95 -4.56 -5.62 2.74
CA PHE A 95 -5.04 -6.73 1.93
C PHE A 95 -5.88 -6.26 0.74
N THR A 96 -6.81 -5.30 0.93
CA THR A 96 -7.60 -4.72 -0.17
C THR A 96 -6.71 -4.04 -1.20
N LEU A 97 -5.68 -3.29 -0.79
CA LEU A 97 -4.76 -2.64 -1.73
C LEU A 97 -3.91 -3.64 -2.50
N ILE A 98 -3.42 -4.69 -1.83
CA ILE A 98 -2.70 -5.79 -2.47
C ILE A 98 -3.62 -6.50 -3.46
N LEU A 99 -4.84 -6.83 -3.05
CA LEU A 99 -5.82 -7.50 -3.90
C LEU A 99 -6.22 -6.63 -5.09
N LEU A 100 -6.40 -5.33 -4.91
CA LEU A 100 -6.69 -4.39 -5.99
C LEU A 100 -5.51 -4.31 -6.97
N GLY A 101 -4.27 -4.27 -6.48
CA GLY A 101 -3.08 -4.35 -7.32
C GLY A 101 -3.02 -5.66 -8.10
N TYR A 102 -3.36 -6.78 -7.46
CA TYR A 102 -3.42 -8.10 -8.10
C TYR A 102 -4.53 -8.19 -9.16
N ILE A 103 -5.73 -7.68 -8.87
CA ILE A 103 -6.84 -7.63 -9.84
C ILE A 103 -6.51 -6.72 -11.00
N GLY A 104 -5.89 -5.55 -10.75
CA GLY A 104 -5.41 -4.66 -11.80
C GLY A 104 -4.39 -5.35 -12.72
N ALA A 105 -3.45 -6.09 -12.13
CA ALA A 105 -2.53 -6.94 -12.89
C ALA A 105 -3.26 -8.09 -13.62
N ALA A 106 -4.32 -8.65 -13.03
CA ALA A 106 -5.13 -9.70 -13.64
C ALA A 106 -6.03 -9.20 -14.79
N GLY A 107 -6.43 -7.92 -14.79
CA GLY A 107 -7.12 -7.29 -15.92
C GLY A 107 -6.20 -7.12 -17.13
N PHE A 108 -4.90 -6.88 -16.88
CA PHE A 108 -3.85 -6.91 -17.90
C PHE A 108 -3.47 -8.35 -18.32
N PHE A 109 -3.82 -9.35 -17.51
CA PHE A 109 -3.56 -10.77 -17.73
C PHE A 109 -4.58 -11.44 -18.66
N LEU A 110 -5.79 -10.87 -18.77
CA LEU A 110 -6.79 -11.35 -19.70
C LEU A 110 -6.46 -10.86 -21.12
N PRO A 111 -6.41 -11.74 -22.12
CA PRO A 111 -6.23 -11.32 -23.50
C PRO A 111 -7.35 -10.34 -23.88
N PRO A 112 -7.05 -9.26 -24.62
CA PRO A 112 -8.09 -8.33 -25.04
C PRO A 112 -9.16 -9.11 -25.81
N PRO A 113 -10.46 -8.84 -25.56
CA PRO A 113 -11.58 -9.62 -26.13
C PRO A 113 -11.64 -9.57 -27.67
N THR A 114 -10.79 -8.77 -28.30
CA THR A 114 -10.63 -8.63 -29.74
C THR A 114 -9.75 -9.71 -30.38
N VAL A 115 -8.98 -10.48 -29.60
CA VAL A 115 -8.13 -11.58 -30.10
C VAL A 115 -8.90 -12.90 -29.96
N THR A 116 -9.47 -13.37 -31.07
CA THR A 116 -10.28 -14.60 -31.12
C THR A 116 -9.50 -15.82 -31.61
N ASP A 117 -8.30 -15.63 -32.17
CA ASP A 117 -7.52 -16.72 -32.68
C ASP A 117 -6.74 -17.44 -31.55
N PRO A 118 -6.81 -18.79 -31.47
CA PRO A 118 -6.24 -19.54 -30.35
C PRO A 118 -4.71 -19.42 -30.21
N VAL A 119 -4.01 -19.17 -31.31
CA VAL A 119 -2.53 -19.16 -31.36
C VAL A 119 -1.97 -17.83 -30.86
N THR A 120 -2.57 -16.70 -31.25
CA THR A 120 -2.18 -15.38 -30.73
C THR A 120 -2.55 -15.26 -29.26
N GLN A 121 -3.72 -15.78 -28.85
CA GLN A 121 -4.10 -15.82 -27.44
C GLN A 121 -3.12 -16.63 -26.57
N ALA A 122 -2.67 -17.80 -27.07
CA ALA A 122 -1.69 -18.62 -26.38
C ALA A 122 -0.32 -17.92 -26.29
N SER A 123 0.15 -17.28 -27.37
CA SER A 123 1.45 -16.61 -27.41
C SER A 123 1.52 -15.34 -26.55
N THR A 124 0.45 -14.54 -26.48
CA THR A 124 0.39 -13.37 -25.57
C THR A 124 0.36 -13.80 -24.11
N THR A 125 -0.40 -14.85 -23.80
CA THR A 125 -0.48 -15.40 -22.44
C THR A 125 0.85 -15.99 -22.00
N LEU A 126 1.50 -16.79 -22.84
CA LEU A 126 2.80 -17.42 -22.55
C LEU A 126 3.95 -16.41 -22.50
N GLY A 127 4.00 -15.45 -23.44
CA GLY A 127 5.01 -14.38 -23.44
C GLY A 127 4.89 -13.46 -22.22
N PHE A 128 3.67 -13.19 -21.77
CA PHE A 128 3.43 -12.49 -20.51
C PHE A 128 3.91 -13.29 -19.29
N TRP A 129 3.57 -14.58 -19.17
CA TRP A 129 4.05 -15.41 -18.06
C TRP A 129 5.57 -15.52 -18.03
N ALA A 130 6.22 -15.59 -19.20
CA ALA A 130 7.67 -15.54 -19.33
C ALA A 130 8.24 -14.18 -18.87
N SER A 131 7.62 -13.06 -19.28
CA SER A 131 8.04 -11.72 -18.83
C SER A 131 7.78 -11.49 -17.33
N TRP A 132 6.67 -11.99 -16.77
CA TRP A 132 6.31 -11.85 -15.36
C TRP A 132 7.23 -12.67 -14.46
N SER A 133 7.57 -13.90 -14.88
CA SER A 133 8.55 -14.73 -14.18
C SER A 133 9.96 -14.16 -14.24
N ALA A 134 10.29 -13.37 -15.28
CA ALA A 134 11.56 -12.66 -15.39
C ALA A 134 11.65 -11.40 -14.50
N VAL A 135 10.54 -10.75 -14.14
CA VAL A 135 10.52 -9.53 -13.29
C VAL A 135 10.78 -9.84 -11.80
N GLY A 136 10.97 -11.10 -11.40
CA GLY A 136 11.40 -11.50 -10.05
C GLY A 136 10.36 -11.30 -8.93
N THR A 137 9.30 -10.53 -9.18
CA THR A 137 8.17 -10.29 -8.27
C THR A 137 7.20 -11.46 -8.16
N GLY A 138 7.18 -12.37 -9.15
CA GLY A 138 6.33 -13.57 -9.15
C GLY A 138 6.58 -14.51 -7.95
N GLY A 139 7.81 -14.56 -7.42
CA GLY A 139 8.13 -15.33 -6.23
C GLY A 139 7.57 -14.73 -4.94
N ILE A 140 7.49 -13.40 -4.83
CA ILE A 140 7.06 -12.71 -3.61
C ILE A 140 5.55 -12.84 -3.41
N VAL A 141 4.75 -12.74 -4.49
CA VAL A 141 3.28 -12.84 -4.40
C VAL A 141 2.85 -14.26 -4.04
N LEU A 142 3.47 -15.28 -4.63
CA LEU A 142 3.24 -16.68 -4.26
C LEU A 142 3.67 -16.95 -2.81
N ARG A 143 4.83 -16.44 -2.38
CA ARG A 143 5.30 -16.57 -0.98
C ARG A 143 4.39 -15.85 0.01
N LEU A 144 3.91 -14.64 -0.30
CA LEU A 144 2.95 -13.90 0.54
C LEU A 144 1.58 -14.59 0.60
N GLY A 145 1.11 -15.14 -0.53
CA GLY A 145 -0.09 -15.98 -0.57
C GLY A 145 0.03 -17.20 0.33
N PHE A 146 1.17 -17.90 0.28
CA PHE A 146 1.47 -19.02 1.17
C PHE A 146 1.58 -18.60 2.65
N ILE A 147 2.20 -17.45 2.95
CA ILE A 147 2.33 -16.91 4.31
C ILE A 147 0.96 -16.50 4.89
N LEU A 148 0.10 -15.87 4.09
CA LEU A 148 -1.24 -15.48 4.53
C LEU A 148 -2.15 -16.70 4.69
N ALA A 149 -2.06 -17.68 3.79
CA ALA A 149 -2.80 -18.94 3.90
C ALA A 149 -2.34 -19.76 5.11
N SER A 150 -1.03 -19.81 5.39
CA SER A 150 -0.48 -20.50 6.57
C SER A 150 -0.82 -19.77 7.87
N LEU A 151 -0.76 -18.43 7.91
CA LEU A 151 -1.21 -17.64 9.06
C LEU A 151 -2.71 -17.81 9.31
N ALA A 152 -3.54 -17.79 8.26
CA ALA A 152 -4.98 -18.02 8.38
C ALA A 152 -5.27 -19.46 8.86
N LEU A 153 -4.57 -20.46 8.35
CA LEU A 153 -4.68 -21.84 8.79
C LEU A 153 -4.24 -22.00 10.25
N VAL A 154 -3.13 -21.38 10.66
CA VAL A 154 -2.67 -21.37 12.06
C VAL A 154 -3.70 -20.71 12.95
N VAL A 155 -4.27 -19.57 12.57
CA VAL A 155 -5.31 -18.88 13.35
C VAL A 155 -6.60 -19.70 13.45
N LEU A 156 -6.99 -20.41 12.38
CA LEU A 156 -8.17 -21.27 12.35
C LEU A 156 -7.98 -22.58 13.14
N LEU A 157 -6.78 -23.17 13.09
CA LEU A 157 -6.43 -24.36 13.85
C LEU A 157 -6.12 -24.05 15.32
N ALA A 158 -5.61 -22.86 15.62
CA ALA A 158 -5.32 -22.38 16.99
C ALA A 158 -6.57 -21.85 17.72
N GLY A 159 -7.75 -22.36 17.38
CA GLY A 159 -9.03 -22.04 18.01
C GLY A 159 -8.94 -21.88 19.53
N SER A 160 -9.16 -20.63 19.96
CA SER A 160 -9.67 -20.13 21.25
C SER A 160 -9.13 -20.59 22.61
N LYS A 161 -8.19 -21.55 22.76
CA LYS A 161 -7.99 -22.15 24.10
C LYS A 161 -6.63 -22.09 24.81
N ARG A 162 -5.49 -21.62 24.29
CA ARG A 162 -4.25 -21.55 25.12
C ARG A 162 -3.29 -20.40 24.78
N PRO A 163 -3.33 -19.25 25.49
CA PRO A 163 -2.42 -18.11 25.28
C PRO A 163 -0.98 -18.32 25.78
N ALA A 164 -0.62 -19.49 26.34
CA ALA A 164 0.74 -19.76 26.82
C ALA A 164 1.72 -20.23 25.73
N ALA A 165 1.24 -20.64 24.55
CA ALA A 165 2.09 -21.15 23.47
C ALA A 165 2.81 -20.04 22.65
N TRP A 166 2.40 -18.78 22.82
CA TRP A 166 2.93 -17.65 22.06
C TRP A 166 4.38 -17.29 22.39
N ALA A 167 4.90 -17.71 23.54
CA ALA A 167 6.25 -17.35 23.99
C ALA A 167 7.38 -18.21 23.39
N VAL A 168 7.06 -19.40 22.86
CA VAL A 168 8.08 -20.37 22.39
C VAL A 168 8.39 -20.24 20.90
N LEU A 169 7.54 -19.55 20.14
CA LEU A 169 7.68 -19.38 18.67
C LEU A 169 8.36 -18.05 18.25
N LEU A 170 8.75 -17.21 19.21
CA LEU A 170 9.42 -15.91 18.99
C LEU A 170 10.87 -15.89 19.51
N VAL A 171 11.52 -17.05 19.56
CA VAL A 171 12.98 -17.24 19.67
C VAL A 171 13.42 -18.08 18.49
#